data_AF-A0A1M6YYM1-F1
#
_entry.id   AF-A0A1M6YYM1-F1
#
_cell.length_a   1.000
_cell.length_b   1.000
_cell.length_c   1.000
_cell.angle_alpha   90.00
_cell.angle_beta   90.00
_cell.angle_gamma   90.00
#
_symmetry.space_group_name_H-M   'P 1'
#
loop_
_entity.id
_entity.type
_entity.pdbx_description
1 polymer ?
#
loop_
_entity_poly.entity_id
_entity_poly.type
_entity_poly.pdbx_seq_one_letter_code
_entity_poly.pdbx_strand_id
1 'polypeptide(L)'
;MFCYQRSFGSPTQVVTAEQFRALITAPETIRKVKEAREALARGDKRTYDAKKKGLPLAIFIGTFEESVKVMKDRNTGEEKSVKGCWRLQKHCRLNGLCVIDFDHVEGDVREIWQQAYDRLSDEDKARVLLVYVTPSGHGLKVVFIADAAVGNLIDNQIVFSRKLGLNPDEACKDASRGAFLTMSDDIIFIDEERLVTYESEDFGKKYDNEYHAGHSQPTINVVAEPHSSDGSHGSGAFANSAEQMTYHGVPYLTIIEAWSKQRFSGTNVSRHEASVVLARDLYIMTDRDKQATLALLMAQKWVQEMVEERQEDVERTVNNAADYVTAQENENAKKGKPWLPKISKEMTAALESAGASQAAARPLVALTFAPDYR
;
A
#
# COMPACT_ATOMS: atom_id res chain seq x y z
N MET A 1 19.95 -15.11 1.63
CA MET A 1 19.23 -15.74 2.75
C MET A 1 18.03 -14.91 3.17
N PHE A 2 16.92 -15.53 3.58
CA PHE A 2 15.73 -14.84 4.08
C PHE A 2 15.08 -15.57 5.25
N CYS A 3 14.15 -14.92 5.96
CA CYS A 3 13.53 -15.49 7.16
C CYS A 3 12.08 -15.95 6.94
N TYR A 4 11.58 -16.81 7.82
CA TYR A 4 10.15 -17.10 7.97
C TYR A 4 9.72 -17.02 9.43
N GLN A 5 8.42 -16.91 9.64
CA GLN A 5 7.79 -16.89 10.95
C GLN A 5 6.60 -17.85 10.96
N ARG A 6 6.60 -18.81 11.90
CA ARG A 6 5.49 -19.79 12.05
C ARG A 6 4.21 -19.14 12.58
N SER A 7 4.36 -18.15 13.44
CA SER A 7 3.27 -17.37 14.02
C SER A 7 3.80 -16.04 14.51
N PHE A 8 2.97 -14.99 14.56
CA PHE A 8 3.38 -13.65 14.99
C PHE A 8 3.99 -13.58 16.41
N GLY A 9 3.78 -14.59 17.24
CA GLY A 9 4.36 -14.72 18.58
C GLY A 9 5.73 -15.38 18.64
N SER A 10 6.20 -15.99 17.56
CA SER A 10 7.48 -16.72 17.52
C SER A 10 8.60 -15.85 16.95
N PRO A 11 9.87 -16.05 17.35
CA PRO A 11 11.01 -15.52 16.62
C PRO A 11 11.01 -15.98 15.16
N THR A 12 11.61 -15.15 14.31
CA THR A 12 11.92 -15.51 12.92
C THR A 12 13.06 -16.52 12.87
N GLN A 13 13.11 -17.30 11.79
CA GLN A 13 14.16 -18.29 11.53
C GLN A 13 14.60 -18.15 10.08
N VAL A 14 15.89 -18.31 9.81
CA VAL A 14 16.42 -18.37 8.44
C VAL A 14 15.85 -19.61 7.74
N VAL A 15 15.43 -19.43 6.49
CA VAL A 15 14.86 -20.49 5.66
C VAL A 15 15.97 -21.25 4.95
N THR A 16 15.97 -22.57 5.08
CA THR A 16 16.75 -23.47 4.22
C THR A 16 15.89 -23.96 3.04
N ALA A 17 16.53 -24.51 2.01
CA ALA A 17 15.84 -25.17 0.88
C ALA A 17 14.82 -26.22 1.37
N GLU A 18 15.27 -27.13 2.24
CA GLU A 18 14.41 -28.16 2.85
C GLU A 18 13.25 -27.55 3.63
N GLN A 19 13.52 -26.52 4.44
CA GLN A 19 12.48 -25.85 5.22
C GLN A 19 11.47 -25.16 4.29
N PHE A 20 11.91 -24.51 3.22
CA PHE A 20 11.02 -23.87 2.24
C PHE A 20 10.10 -24.88 1.58
N ARG A 21 10.66 -25.99 1.05
CA ARG A 21 9.88 -27.09 0.47
C ARG A 21 8.85 -27.62 1.45
N ALA A 22 9.28 -27.91 2.68
CA ALA A 22 8.39 -28.41 3.73
C ALA A 22 7.24 -27.45 4.03
N LEU A 23 7.45 -26.13 3.99
CA LEU A 23 6.40 -25.14 4.24
C LEU A 23 5.32 -25.14 3.14
N ILE A 24 5.71 -25.29 1.87
CA ILE A 24 4.77 -25.24 0.72
C ILE A 24 4.12 -26.60 0.41
N THR A 25 4.72 -27.72 0.81
CA THR A 25 4.16 -29.07 0.63
C THR A 25 3.44 -29.63 1.86
N ALA A 26 3.53 -28.95 3.01
CA ALA A 26 2.90 -29.43 4.24
C ALA A 26 1.38 -29.67 4.05
N PRO A 27 0.84 -30.82 4.49
CA PRO A 27 -0.59 -31.10 4.40
C PRO A 27 -1.46 -30.02 5.04
N GLU A 28 -0.99 -29.43 6.14
CA GLU A 28 -1.69 -28.34 6.82
C GLU A 28 -1.72 -27.04 6.02
N THR A 29 -0.65 -26.72 5.28
CA THR A 29 -0.62 -25.57 4.36
C THR A 29 -1.62 -25.78 3.24
N ILE A 30 -1.57 -26.94 2.59
CA ILE A 30 -2.49 -27.31 1.49
C ILE A 30 -3.95 -27.21 1.97
N ARG A 31 -4.25 -27.81 3.13
CA ARG A 31 -5.59 -27.77 3.73
C ARG A 31 -6.06 -26.35 4.00
N LYS A 32 -5.22 -25.51 4.63
CA LYS A 32 -5.56 -24.11 4.94
C LYS A 32 -5.80 -23.27 3.68
N VAL A 33 -4.99 -23.44 2.63
CA VAL A 33 -5.19 -22.73 1.36
C VAL A 33 -6.52 -23.12 0.72
N LYS A 34 -6.82 -24.43 0.64
CA LYS A 34 -8.10 -24.92 0.10
C LYS A 34 -9.30 -24.40 0.89
N GLU A 35 -9.26 -24.52 2.22
CA GLU A 35 -10.32 -24.02 3.10
C GLU A 35 -10.48 -22.49 3.01
N ALA A 36 -9.38 -21.74 2.85
CA ALA A 36 -9.43 -20.29 2.64
C ALA A 36 -10.14 -19.95 1.33
N ARG A 37 -9.81 -20.63 0.22
CA ARG A 37 -10.43 -20.41 -1.09
C ARG A 37 -11.92 -20.79 -1.08
N GLU A 38 -12.28 -21.90 -0.47
CA GLU A 38 -13.68 -22.28 -0.30
C GLU A 38 -14.48 -21.26 0.53
N ALA A 39 -13.89 -20.75 1.61
CA ALA A 39 -14.51 -19.70 2.41
C ALA A 39 -14.71 -18.42 1.59
N LEU A 40 -13.70 -18.01 0.82
CA LEU A 40 -13.77 -16.84 -0.05
C LEU A 40 -14.86 -17.00 -1.12
N ALA A 41 -14.96 -18.17 -1.75
CA ALA A 41 -16.00 -18.49 -2.75
C ALA A 41 -17.42 -18.43 -2.17
N ARG A 42 -17.60 -18.75 -0.88
CA ARG A 42 -18.87 -18.61 -0.16
C ARG A 42 -19.12 -17.21 0.43
N GLY A 43 -18.20 -16.26 0.23
CA GLY A 43 -18.27 -14.92 0.80
C GLY A 43 -17.95 -14.84 2.31
N ASP A 44 -17.43 -15.92 2.92
CA ASP A 44 -17.03 -15.96 4.33
C ASP A 44 -15.62 -15.39 4.53
N LYS A 45 -15.55 -14.05 4.50
CA LYS A 45 -14.29 -13.31 4.69
C LYS A 45 -13.62 -13.62 6.03
N ARG A 46 -14.40 -13.85 7.09
CA ARG A 46 -13.86 -14.11 8.44
C ARG A 46 -13.08 -15.42 8.47
N THR A 47 -13.63 -16.48 7.90
CA THR A 47 -12.93 -17.77 7.82
C THR A 47 -11.74 -17.68 6.88
N TYR A 48 -11.86 -17.01 5.73
CA TYR A 48 -10.72 -16.75 4.84
C TYR A 48 -9.54 -16.09 5.59
N ASP A 49 -9.80 -14.98 6.29
CA ASP A 49 -8.77 -14.25 7.02
C ASP A 49 -8.13 -15.10 8.13
N ALA A 50 -8.93 -15.91 8.83
CA ALA A 50 -8.42 -16.80 9.87
C ALA A 50 -7.52 -17.90 9.30
N LYS A 51 -7.89 -18.50 8.17
CA LYS A 51 -7.08 -19.54 7.51
C LYS A 51 -5.80 -18.95 6.92
N LYS A 52 -5.88 -17.81 6.23
CA LYS A 52 -4.74 -17.07 5.67
C LYS A 52 -3.71 -16.72 6.76
N LYS A 53 -4.15 -16.18 7.89
CA LYS A 53 -3.26 -15.84 9.02
C LYS A 53 -2.58 -17.04 9.67
N GLY A 54 -3.10 -18.25 9.45
CA GLY A 54 -2.51 -19.50 9.90
C GLY A 54 -1.49 -20.10 8.93
N LEU A 55 -1.25 -19.48 7.77
CA LEU A 55 -0.24 -19.90 6.80
C LEU A 55 1.16 -19.42 7.23
N PRO A 56 2.22 -20.12 6.80
CA PRO A 56 3.59 -19.65 7.01
C PRO A 56 3.81 -18.26 6.42
N LEU A 57 4.50 -17.39 7.16
CA LEU A 57 4.84 -16.04 6.73
C LEU A 57 6.33 -15.99 6.38
N ALA A 58 6.66 -15.82 5.10
CA ALA A 58 8.03 -15.60 4.63
C ALA A 58 8.35 -14.09 4.62
N ILE A 59 9.56 -13.71 5.01
CA ILE A 59 10.10 -12.36 4.91
C ILE A 59 11.26 -12.43 3.93
N PHE A 60 10.97 -12.40 2.63
CA PHE A 60 11.95 -12.64 1.57
C PHE A 60 13.07 -11.59 1.51
N ILE A 61 12.78 -10.35 1.92
CA ILE A 61 13.65 -9.19 1.70
C ILE A 61 14.81 -9.06 2.69
N GLY A 62 14.89 -9.94 3.69
CA GLY A 62 15.98 -9.86 4.66
C GLY A 62 15.93 -10.88 5.78
N THR A 63 16.93 -10.78 6.64
CA THR A 63 17.02 -11.50 7.91
C THR A 63 16.92 -10.52 9.08
N PHE A 64 16.96 -11.03 10.31
CA PHE A 64 16.85 -10.19 11.50
C PHE A 64 17.95 -10.50 12.50
N GLU A 65 18.52 -9.45 13.06
CA GLU A 65 19.44 -9.56 14.18
C GLU A 65 18.72 -10.04 15.43
N GLU A 66 19.48 -10.72 16.28
CA GLU A 66 19.01 -11.15 17.57
C GLU A 66 18.71 -9.93 18.46
N SER A 67 17.51 -9.89 19.02
CA SER A 67 17.10 -8.85 19.95
C SER A 67 16.29 -9.44 21.11
N VAL A 68 15.99 -8.59 22.09
CA VAL A 68 15.15 -8.96 23.23
C VAL A 68 13.77 -8.33 23.04
N LYS A 69 12.73 -9.16 23.14
CA LYS A 69 11.35 -8.72 23.18
C LYS A 69 10.78 -8.99 24.57
N VAL A 70 10.21 -7.96 25.18
CA VAL A 70 9.44 -8.10 26.42
C VAL A 70 8.04 -8.57 26.05
N MET A 71 7.67 -9.75 26.56
CA MET A 71 6.36 -10.35 26.40
C MET A 71 5.61 -10.24 27.71
N LYS A 72 4.43 -9.63 27.69
CA LYS A 72 3.57 -9.52 28.86
C LYS A 72 2.50 -10.61 28.82
N ASP A 73 2.44 -11.43 29.86
CA ASP A 73 1.35 -12.38 30.04
C ASP A 73 0.03 -11.61 30.24
N ARG A 74 -0.99 -11.98 29.47
CA ARG A 74 -2.28 -11.26 29.50
C ARG A 74 -3.13 -11.56 30.73
N ASN A 75 -2.87 -12.67 31.41
CA ASN A 75 -3.64 -13.14 32.56
C ASN A 75 -2.96 -12.73 33.87
N THR A 76 -1.64 -12.88 33.96
CA THR A 76 -0.87 -12.56 35.18
C THR A 76 -0.28 -11.15 35.16
N GLY A 77 -0.13 -10.55 33.97
CA GLY A 77 0.54 -9.26 33.80
C GLY A 77 2.07 -9.34 33.92
N GLU A 78 2.63 -10.52 34.16
CA GLU A 78 4.07 -10.74 34.29
C GLU A 78 4.78 -10.48 32.97
N GLU A 79 5.95 -9.83 33.07
CA GLU A 79 6.80 -9.55 31.92
C GLU A 79 7.95 -10.55 31.84
N LYS A 80 8.10 -11.15 30.66
CA LYS A 80 9.20 -12.05 30.34
C LYS A 80 10.00 -11.49 29.18
N SER A 81 11.30 -11.32 29.39
CA SER A 81 12.23 -10.99 28.32
C SER A 81 12.57 -12.25 27.53
N VAL A 82 12.31 -12.25 26.22
CA VAL A 82 12.59 -13.37 25.32
C VAL A 82 13.58 -12.92 24.26
N LYS A 83 14.72 -13.60 24.22
CA LYS A 83 15.80 -13.37 23.27
C LYS A 83 15.54 -14.15 21.97
N GLY A 84 15.76 -13.53 20.82
CA GLY A 84 15.62 -14.17 19.51
C GLY A 84 15.60 -13.16 18.35
N CYS A 85 15.58 -13.64 17.11
CA CYS A 85 15.48 -12.78 15.93
C CYS A 85 14.03 -12.35 15.72
N TRP A 86 13.67 -11.12 16.10
CA TRP A 86 12.29 -10.63 16.01
C TRP A 86 12.08 -9.82 14.74
N ARG A 87 10.89 -9.94 14.12
CA ARG A 87 10.46 -9.15 12.96
C ARG A 87 10.26 -7.68 13.34
N LEU A 88 11.36 -6.97 13.53
CA LEU A 88 11.45 -5.57 13.91
C LEU A 88 12.30 -4.85 12.87
N GLN A 89 11.76 -3.79 12.28
CA GLN A 89 12.39 -3.07 11.18
C GLN A 89 13.81 -2.59 11.51
N LYS A 90 14.02 -2.03 12.71
CA LYS A 90 15.33 -1.57 13.22
C LYS A 90 16.40 -2.67 13.40
N HIS A 91 16.02 -3.94 13.24
CA HIS A 91 16.92 -5.10 13.33
C HIS A 91 16.95 -5.89 12.03
N CYS A 92 16.33 -5.38 10.96
CA CYS A 92 16.32 -6.06 9.68
C CYS A 92 17.66 -5.88 8.95
N ARG A 93 18.16 -6.95 8.32
CA ARG A 93 19.29 -6.91 7.39
C ARG A 93 18.77 -7.21 6.01
N LEU A 94 18.77 -6.21 5.13
CA LEU A 94 18.30 -6.36 3.75
C LEU A 94 19.27 -7.23 2.97
N ASN A 95 18.72 -8.18 2.21
CA ASN A 95 19.52 -9.14 1.43
C ASN A 95 19.57 -8.81 -0.07
N GLY A 96 18.92 -7.73 -0.52
CA GLY A 96 18.80 -7.35 -1.92
C GLY A 96 17.77 -8.14 -2.72
N LEU A 97 16.92 -8.95 -2.08
CA LEU A 97 15.69 -9.45 -2.70
C LEU A 97 14.58 -8.41 -2.55
N CYS A 98 13.73 -8.36 -3.57
CA CYS A 98 12.58 -7.50 -3.66
C CYS A 98 11.33 -8.34 -3.91
N VAL A 99 10.18 -7.87 -3.42
CA VAL A 99 8.89 -8.55 -3.56
C VAL A 99 7.87 -7.56 -4.09
N ILE A 100 7.16 -7.92 -5.15
CA ILE A 100 5.98 -7.19 -5.62
C ILE A 100 4.73 -8.03 -5.38
N ASP A 101 3.69 -7.39 -4.85
CA ASP A 101 2.36 -7.95 -4.69
C ASP A 101 1.40 -7.36 -5.71
N PHE A 102 0.80 -8.22 -6.54
CA PHE A 102 -0.27 -7.86 -7.45
C PHE A 102 -1.55 -8.51 -6.92
N ASP A 103 -2.39 -7.75 -6.24
CA ASP A 103 -3.68 -8.21 -5.77
C ASP A 103 -4.75 -8.02 -6.87
N HIS A 104 -5.81 -8.82 -6.80
CA HIS A 104 -6.97 -8.73 -7.71
C HIS A 104 -6.64 -8.83 -9.21
N VAL A 105 -5.74 -9.75 -9.56
CA VAL A 105 -5.46 -10.09 -10.96
C VAL A 105 -6.73 -10.69 -11.59
N GLU A 106 -7.32 -9.97 -12.54
CA GLU A 106 -8.54 -10.39 -13.25
C GLU A 106 -8.19 -11.36 -14.39
N GLY A 107 -8.64 -12.61 -14.28
CA GLY A 107 -8.41 -13.66 -15.29
C GLY A 107 -7.55 -14.80 -14.76
N ASP A 108 -6.95 -15.58 -15.67
CA ASP A 108 -6.00 -16.64 -15.29
C ASP A 108 -4.64 -16.02 -14.93
N VAL A 109 -4.29 -16.10 -13.65
CA VAL A 109 -3.05 -15.56 -13.09
C VAL A 109 -1.80 -16.11 -13.78
N ARG A 110 -1.82 -17.36 -14.24
CA ARG A 110 -0.67 -18.00 -14.90
C ARG A 110 -0.49 -17.48 -16.31
N GLU A 111 -1.59 -17.30 -17.06
CA GLU A 111 -1.54 -16.71 -18.39
C GLU A 111 -1.07 -15.26 -18.33
N ILE A 112 -1.58 -14.49 -17.36
CA ILE A 112 -1.18 -13.10 -17.15
C ILE A 112 0.30 -13.00 -16.79
N TRP A 113 0.79 -13.89 -15.92
CA TRP A 113 2.22 -13.97 -15.64
C TRP A 113 3.03 -14.27 -16.90
N GLN A 114 2.63 -15.26 -17.70
CA GLN A 114 3.36 -15.63 -18.91
C GLN A 114 3.49 -14.44 -19.86
N GLN A 115 2.39 -13.71 -20.12
CA GLN A 115 2.40 -12.52 -20.97
C GLN A 115 3.29 -11.40 -20.40
N ALA A 116 3.28 -11.19 -19.08
CA ALA A 116 4.13 -10.21 -18.43
C ALA A 116 5.61 -10.61 -18.49
N TYR A 117 5.91 -11.90 -18.28
CA TYR A 117 7.26 -12.45 -18.32
C TYR A 117 7.87 -12.39 -19.73
N ASP A 118 7.07 -12.61 -20.78
CA ASP A 118 7.54 -12.55 -22.16
C ASP A 118 8.01 -11.15 -22.59
N ARG A 119 7.54 -10.09 -21.92
CA ARG A 119 7.98 -8.70 -22.14
C ARG A 119 9.34 -8.38 -21.53
N LEU A 120 9.81 -9.19 -20.58
CA LEU A 120 11.06 -8.96 -19.88
C LEU A 120 12.26 -9.26 -20.79
N SER A 121 13.32 -8.46 -20.63
CA SER A 121 14.64 -8.78 -21.17
C SER A 121 15.22 -10.04 -20.51
N ASP A 122 16.19 -10.70 -21.14
CA ASP A 122 16.84 -11.88 -20.55
C ASP A 122 17.53 -11.55 -19.22
N GLU A 123 18.07 -10.35 -19.09
CA GLU A 123 18.66 -9.83 -17.85
C GLU A 123 17.59 -9.70 -16.74
N ASP A 124 16.43 -9.13 -17.05
CA ASP A 124 15.32 -9.02 -16.10
C ASP A 124 14.74 -10.39 -15.72
N LYS A 125 14.66 -11.32 -16.68
CA LYS A 125 14.24 -12.70 -16.44
C LYS A 125 15.19 -13.41 -15.48
N ALA A 126 16.51 -13.23 -15.62
CA ALA A 126 17.52 -13.84 -14.76
C ALA A 126 17.51 -13.34 -13.30
N ARG A 127 16.84 -12.20 -13.05
CA ARG A 127 16.64 -11.63 -11.71
C ARG A 127 15.44 -12.23 -10.98
N VAL A 128 14.47 -12.83 -11.67
CA VAL A 128 13.29 -13.45 -11.05
C VAL A 128 13.71 -14.74 -10.36
N LEU A 129 13.34 -14.93 -9.10
CA LEU A 129 13.69 -16.12 -8.30
C LEU A 129 12.48 -16.92 -7.84
N LEU A 130 11.33 -16.30 -7.64
CA LEU A 130 10.11 -16.99 -7.22
C LEU A 130 8.88 -16.26 -7.73
N VAL A 131 7.93 -17.03 -8.26
CA VAL A 131 6.63 -16.51 -8.69
C VAL A 131 5.56 -17.48 -8.23
N TYR A 132 4.52 -16.97 -7.57
CA TYR A 132 3.44 -17.81 -7.09
C TYR A 132 2.09 -17.10 -7.04
N VAL A 133 1.03 -17.90 -7.16
CA VAL A 133 -0.34 -17.45 -6.98
C VAL A 133 -0.63 -17.31 -5.48
N THR A 134 -1.12 -16.16 -5.05
CA THR A 134 -1.37 -15.91 -3.62
C THR A 134 -2.45 -16.85 -3.05
N PRO A 135 -2.57 -16.98 -1.71
CA PRO A 135 -3.55 -17.88 -1.11
C PRO A 135 -5.01 -17.63 -1.53
N SER A 136 -5.36 -16.42 -1.99
CA SER A 136 -6.70 -16.14 -2.53
C SER A 136 -6.98 -16.85 -3.85
N GLY A 137 -5.95 -17.21 -4.62
CA GLY A 137 -6.08 -17.69 -6.00
C GLY A 137 -6.17 -16.57 -7.04
N HIS A 138 -6.25 -15.30 -6.62
CA HIS A 138 -6.48 -14.14 -7.49
C HIS A 138 -5.37 -13.09 -7.39
N GLY A 139 -4.27 -13.38 -6.72
CA GLY A 139 -3.11 -12.50 -6.69
C GLY A 139 -1.87 -13.19 -7.21
N LEU A 140 -0.89 -12.40 -7.62
CA LEU A 140 0.40 -12.85 -8.09
C LEU A 140 1.48 -12.21 -7.23
N LYS A 141 2.43 -13.01 -6.76
CA LYS A 141 3.60 -12.50 -6.05
C LYS A 141 4.87 -12.85 -6.81
N VAL A 142 5.72 -11.85 -6.98
CA VAL A 142 7.01 -11.97 -7.68
C VAL A 142 8.12 -11.59 -6.71
N VAL A 143 9.09 -12.50 -6.53
CA VAL A 143 10.33 -12.26 -5.79
C VAL A 143 11.48 -12.24 -6.79
N PHE A 144 12.27 -11.18 -6.74
CA PHE A 144 13.36 -10.95 -7.69
C PHE A 144 14.52 -10.23 -7.02
N ILE A 145 15.68 -10.25 -7.67
CA ILE A 145 16.87 -9.54 -7.23
C ILE A 145 16.72 -8.05 -7.51
N ALA A 146 16.87 -7.21 -6.48
CA ALA A 146 16.92 -5.76 -6.59
C ALA A 146 18.22 -5.30 -7.27
N ASP A 147 18.11 -4.23 -8.03
CA ASP A 147 19.24 -3.50 -8.60
C ASP A 147 19.53 -2.29 -7.70
N ALA A 148 20.70 -2.31 -7.06
CA ALA A 148 21.13 -1.25 -6.15
C ALA A 148 21.40 0.08 -6.86
N ALA A 149 21.64 0.06 -8.18
CA ALA A 149 21.80 1.25 -9.01
C ALA A 149 20.46 1.91 -9.33
N VAL A 150 19.38 1.13 -9.42
CA VAL A 150 18.01 1.65 -9.57
C VAL A 150 17.57 2.41 -8.32
N GLY A 151 17.82 1.87 -7.13
CA GLY A 151 17.37 2.50 -5.89
C GLY A 151 17.06 1.50 -4.79
N ASN A 152 16.20 1.89 -3.85
CA ASN A 152 15.78 1.05 -2.74
C ASN A 152 14.74 0.00 -3.19
N LEU A 153 14.10 -0.71 -2.25
CA LEU A 153 13.13 -1.74 -2.61
C LEU A 153 11.88 -1.15 -3.31
N ILE A 154 11.44 0.06 -2.97
CA ILE A 154 10.29 0.67 -3.61
C ILE A 154 10.62 1.06 -5.05
N ASP A 155 11.80 1.65 -5.28
CA ASP A 155 12.24 2.04 -6.61
C ASP A 155 12.31 0.81 -7.55
N ASN A 156 12.83 -0.29 -7.02
CA ASN A 156 12.85 -1.57 -7.72
C ASN A 156 11.44 -2.12 -8.00
N GLN A 157 10.50 -1.99 -7.06
CA GLN A 157 9.11 -2.39 -7.30
C GLN A 157 8.48 -1.58 -8.42
N ILE A 158 8.66 -0.25 -8.43
CA ILE A 158 8.10 0.65 -9.44
C ILE A 158 8.67 0.33 -10.83
N VAL A 159 10.00 0.23 -10.94
CA VAL A 159 10.65 -0.01 -12.24
C VAL A 159 10.29 -1.40 -12.76
N PHE A 160 10.33 -2.42 -11.91
CA PHE A 160 10.10 -3.78 -12.35
C PHE A 160 8.61 -4.05 -12.66
N SER A 161 7.67 -3.44 -11.92
CA SER A 161 6.24 -3.56 -12.24
C SER A 161 5.89 -2.94 -13.59
N ARG A 162 6.54 -1.84 -13.97
CA ARG A 162 6.39 -1.22 -15.30
C ARG A 162 6.90 -2.12 -16.41
N LYS A 163 8.05 -2.78 -16.21
CA LYS A 163 8.59 -3.75 -17.17
C LYS A 163 7.64 -4.94 -17.38
N LEU A 164 6.99 -5.39 -16.30
CA LEU A 164 5.95 -6.42 -16.36
C LEU A 164 4.66 -5.90 -17.03
N GLY A 165 4.42 -4.59 -17.01
CA GLY A 165 3.17 -3.98 -17.43
C GLY A 165 2.01 -4.37 -16.51
N LEU A 166 2.29 -4.53 -15.21
CA LEU A 166 1.33 -4.87 -14.17
C LEU A 166 1.32 -3.77 -13.10
N ASN A 167 0.13 -3.49 -12.56
CA ASN A 167 -0.05 -2.45 -11.55
C ASN A 167 -0.07 -3.08 -10.15
N PRO A 168 0.91 -2.79 -9.28
CA PRO A 168 0.89 -3.25 -7.90
C PRO A 168 -0.12 -2.44 -7.07
N ASP A 169 -0.70 -3.05 -6.05
CA ASP A 169 -1.73 -2.42 -5.18
C ASP A 169 -1.08 -1.40 -4.22
N GLU A 170 0.00 -1.82 -3.55
CA GLU A 170 0.82 -0.94 -2.70
C GLU A 170 2.29 -1.41 -2.68
N ALA A 171 3.22 -0.47 -2.83
CA ALA A 171 4.64 -0.77 -2.68
C ALA A 171 5.01 -1.12 -1.22
N CYS A 172 5.86 -2.12 -1.05
CA CYS A 172 6.39 -2.55 0.24
C CYS A 172 7.29 -1.47 0.85
N LYS A 173 6.78 -0.78 1.87
CA LYS A 173 7.49 0.26 2.63
C LYS A 173 8.34 -0.32 3.77
N ASP A 174 7.90 -1.43 4.37
CA ASP A 174 8.58 -1.98 5.54
C ASP A 174 9.58 -3.07 5.18
N ALA A 175 10.84 -2.95 5.61
CA ALA A 175 11.83 -4.04 5.53
C ALA A 175 11.39 -5.30 6.30
N SER A 176 10.40 -5.16 7.18
CA SER A 176 9.84 -6.26 7.96
C SER A 176 8.60 -6.92 7.34
N ARG A 177 8.13 -6.46 6.17
CA ARG A 177 6.89 -6.96 5.56
C ARG A 177 7.05 -8.44 5.18
N GLY A 178 6.10 -9.25 5.63
CA GLY A 178 6.02 -10.66 5.29
C GLY A 178 4.99 -10.93 4.20
N ALA A 179 5.19 -12.04 3.50
CA ALA A 179 4.32 -12.61 2.49
C ALA A 179 3.83 -13.99 2.98
N PHE A 180 2.51 -14.20 3.01
CA PHE A 180 1.98 -15.53 3.30
C PHE A 180 2.31 -16.47 2.13
N LEU A 181 2.88 -17.63 2.46
CA LEU A 181 3.14 -18.69 1.49
C LEU A 181 1.84 -19.40 1.11
N THR A 182 1.91 -20.13 0.01
CA THR A 182 0.83 -20.94 -0.55
C THR A 182 1.26 -22.41 -0.68
N MET A 183 0.45 -23.25 -1.33
CA MET A 183 0.81 -24.63 -1.65
C MET A 183 1.74 -24.74 -2.86
N SER A 184 2.53 -25.82 -2.94
CA SER A 184 3.46 -26.07 -4.04
C SER A 184 2.84 -25.96 -5.44
N ASP A 185 1.59 -26.41 -5.57
CA ASP A 185 0.88 -26.38 -6.86
C ASP A 185 0.63 -24.97 -7.37
N ASP A 186 0.66 -23.95 -6.51
CA ASP A 186 0.49 -22.54 -6.89
C ASP A 186 1.81 -21.84 -7.23
N ILE A 187 2.95 -22.53 -7.09
CA ILE A 187 4.23 -22.01 -7.55
C ILE A 187 4.24 -22.06 -9.08
N ILE A 188 4.55 -20.93 -9.72
CA ILE A 188 4.65 -20.80 -11.17
C ILE A 188 6.10 -20.98 -11.61
N PHE A 189 7.03 -20.37 -10.87
CA PHE A 189 8.46 -20.46 -11.12
C PHE A 189 9.23 -20.41 -9.80
N ILE A 190 10.31 -21.18 -9.69
CA ILE A 190 11.24 -21.10 -8.57
C ILE A 190 12.67 -21.47 -8.98
N ASP A 191 13.61 -20.57 -8.68
CA ASP A 191 15.04 -20.85 -8.61
C ASP A 191 15.40 -21.05 -7.13
N GLU A 192 15.21 -22.28 -6.65
CA GLU A 192 15.19 -22.54 -5.21
C GLU A 192 16.55 -22.30 -4.56
N GLU A 193 17.63 -22.71 -5.22
CA GLU A 193 18.99 -22.56 -4.71
C GLU A 193 19.33 -21.07 -4.53
N ARG A 194 19.12 -20.25 -5.57
CA ARG A 194 19.38 -18.81 -5.47
C ARG A 194 18.40 -18.14 -4.52
N LEU A 195 17.13 -18.53 -4.48
CA LEU A 195 16.15 -17.95 -3.57
C LEU A 195 16.59 -18.04 -2.09
N VAL A 196 17.08 -19.19 -1.65
CA VAL A 196 17.45 -19.38 -0.23
C VAL A 196 18.86 -18.89 0.09
N THR A 197 19.77 -18.85 -0.90
CA THR A 197 21.18 -18.47 -0.68
C THR A 197 21.46 -17.00 -0.98
N TYR A 198 20.78 -16.37 -1.95
CA TYR A 198 21.11 -15.04 -2.46
C TYR A 198 21.19 -13.98 -1.37
N GLU A 199 22.30 -13.25 -1.34
CA GLU A 199 22.53 -12.13 -0.45
C GLU A 199 23.39 -11.08 -1.16
N SER A 200 22.97 -9.83 -1.08
CA SER A 200 23.73 -8.67 -1.52
C SER A 200 24.10 -7.82 -0.30
N GLU A 201 25.32 -7.99 0.19
CA GLU A 201 25.83 -7.14 1.27
C GLU A 201 25.82 -5.66 0.90
N ASP A 202 26.07 -5.34 -0.37
CA ASP A 202 26.13 -3.96 -0.85
C ASP A 202 24.75 -3.28 -0.80
N PHE A 203 23.68 -4.02 -1.11
CA PHE A 203 22.32 -3.50 -0.96
C PHE A 203 21.99 -3.22 0.51
N GLY A 204 22.34 -4.15 1.41
CA GLY A 204 22.17 -3.96 2.85
C GLY A 204 22.97 -2.77 3.40
N LYS A 205 24.26 -2.68 3.06
CA LYS A 205 25.14 -1.55 3.44
C LYS A 205 24.58 -0.20 2.99
N LYS A 206 23.95 -0.15 1.81
CA LYS A 206 23.39 1.09 1.26
C LYS A 206 22.08 1.50 1.92
N TYR A 207 21.17 0.55 2.18
CA TYR A 207 19.79 0.89 2.54
C TYR A 207 19.34 0.48 3.96
N ASP A 208 20.07 -0.39 4.69
CA ASP A 208 19.65 -0.86 6.03
C ASP A 208 19.32 0.31 6.97
N ASN A 209 20.21 1.31 7.04
CA ASN A 209 20.06 2.45 7.95
C ASN A 209 18.83 3.30 7.63
N GLU A 210 18.52 3.49 6.34
CA GLU A 210 17.33 4.23 5.90
C GLU A 210 16.05 3.50 6.33
N TYR A 211 16.00 2.18 6.13
CA TYR A 211 14.88 1.37 6.58
C TYR A 211 14.79 1.34 8.12
N HIS A 212 15.91 1.24 8.85
CA HIS A 212 15.90 1.29 10.32
C HIS A 212 15.33 2.61 10.86
N ALA A 213 15.60 3.72 10.16
CA ALA A 213 15.06 5.05 10.46
C ALA A 213 13.60 5.24 10.00
N GLY A 214 13.04 4.31 9.23
CA GLY A 214 11.70 4.46 8.65
C GLY A 214 11.65 5.32 7.39
N HIS A 215 12.80 5.60 6.77
CA HIS A 215 12.95 6.42 5.56
C HIS A 215 12.98 5.54 4.31
N SER A 216 11.89 4.83 4.02
CA SER A 216 11.80 3.86 2.93
C SER A 216 11.09 4.40 1.68
N GLN A 217 11.01 5.71 1.49
CA GLN A 217 10.28 6.33 0.38
C GLN A 217 11.02 6.16 -0.96
N PRO A 218 10.35 6.26 -2.12
CA PRO A 218 11.04 6.22 -3.40
C PRO A 218 12.19 7.23 -3.47
N THR A 219 13.34 6.82 -4.01
CA THR A 219 14.50 7.70 -4.21
C THR A 219 14.67 8.14 -5.65
N ILE A 220 14.00 7.46 -6.59
CA ILE A 220 14.02 7.86 -8.00
C ILE A 220 12.94 8.91 -8.28
N ASN A 221 13.36 10.02 -8.89
CA ASN A 221 12.44 10.89 -9.61
C ASN A 221 12.01 10.15 -10.86
N VAL A 222 10.89 9.44 -10.76
CA VAL A 222 10.39 8.73 -11.91
C VAL A 222 9.89 9.79 -12.89
N VAL A 223 10.66 10.02 -13.96
CA VAL A 223 10.22 10.84 -15.10
C VAL A 223 8.91 10.24 -15.56
N ALA A 224 7.82 10.95 -15.28
CA ALA A 224 6.55 10.66 -15.88
C ALA A 224 6.72 10.90 -17.39
N GLU A 225 6.41 9.89 -18.20
CA GLU A 225 5.98 10.15 -19.58
C GLU A 225 4.92 11.28 -19.56
N PRO A 226 4.92 12.18 -20.55
CA PRO A 226 4.63 13.60 -20.35
C PRO A 226 3.17 13.82 -19.95
N HIS A 227 2.94 13.99 -18.65
CA HIS A 227 1.92 14.91 -18.20
C HIS A 227 2.62 16.20 -17.80
N SER A 228 2.44 17.20 -18.66
CA SER A 228 2.93 18.56 -18.49
C SER A 228 2.55 19.10 -17.11
N SER A 229 3.53 19.36 -16.28
CA SER A 229 3.46 20.44 -15.30
C SER A 229 4.85 20.75 -14.78
N ASP A 230 5.45 21.76 -15.40
CA ASP A 230 6.39 22.66 -14.76
C ASP A 230 5.87 23.07 -13.38
N GLY A 231 6.69 22.97 -12.34
CA GLY A 231 6.17 22.94 -10.99
C GLY A 231 7.08 23.42 -9.87
N SER A 232 8.11 24.24 -10.13
CA SER A 232 8.71 25.07 -9.08
C SER A 232 7.72 26.19 -8.71
N HIS A 233 6.70 25.89 -7.90
CA HIS A 233 5.75 26.88 -7.38
C HIS A 233 5.95 27.06 -5.88
N GLY A 234 6.58 28.20 -5.54
CA GLY A 234 6.79 28.63 -4.17
C GLY A 234 5.48 28.77 -3.38
N SER A 235 5.61 28.62 -2.06
CA SER A 235 4.56 28.60 -1.03
C SER A 235 3.50 29.70 -1.11
N GLY A 236 3.75 30.82 -1.79
CA GLY A 236 2.78 31.91 -1.97
C GLY A 236 1.70 31.66 -3.05
N ALA A 237 1.87 30.72 -3.97
CA ALA A 237 0.93 30.49 -5.07
C ALA A 237 -0.34 29.73 -4.63
N PHE A 238 -0.19 28.74 -3.74
CA PHE A 238 -1.30 27.89 -3.29
C PHE A 238 -2.28 28.63 -2.36
N ALA A 239 -1.76 29.52 -1.50
CA ALA A 239 -2.59 30.33 -0.60
C ALA A 239 -3.55 31.25 -1.38
N ASN A 240 -3.03 31.98 -2.37
CA ASN A 240 -3.84 32.86 -3.23
C ASN A 240 -4.91 32.10 -4.03
N SER A 241 -4.59 30.88 -4.49
CA SER A 241 -5.55 30.04 -5.20
C SER A 241 -6.66 29.49 -4.28
N ALA A 242 -6.33 29.14 -3.03
CA ALA A 242 -7.26 28.60 -2.06
C ALA A 242 -8.23 29.67 -1.51
N GLU A 243 -7.77 30.91 -1.35
CA GLU A 243 -8.56 32.04 -0.82
C GLU A 243 -9.78 32.41 -1.70
N GLN A 244 -9.73 32.09 -2.99
CA GLN A 244 -10.80 32.40 -3.95
C GLN A 244 -11.85 31.29 -4.07
N MET A 245 -11.61 30.12 -3.47
CA MET A 245 -12.48 28.96 -3.61
C MET A 245 -13.63 29.00 -2.60
N THR A 246 -14.84 28.73 -3.07
CA THR A 246 -16.04 28.63 -2.21
C THR A 246 -16.81 27.34 -2.46
N TYR A 247 -17.37 26.76 -1.41
CA TYR A 247 -18.33 25.66 -1.46
C TYR A 247 -19.70 26.19 -1.04
N HIS A 248 -20.68 26.15 -1.96
CA HIS A 248 -22.01 26.74 -1.76
C HIS A 248 -21.99 28.20 -1.26
N GLY A 249 -21.06 29.02 -1.76
CA GLY A 249 -20.93 30.44 -1.39
C GLY A 249 -20.21 30.68 -0.06
N VAL A 250 -19.77 29.63 0.64
CA VAL A 250 -18.93 29.73 1.84
C VAL A 250 -17.47 29.44 1.48
N PRO A 251 -16.49 30.25 1.88
CA PRO A 251 -15.08 29.99 1.59
C PRO A 251 -14.63 28.62 2.12
N TYR A 252 -13.89 27.86 1.32
CA TYR A 252 -13.38 26.55 1.75
C TYR A 252 -12.50 26.67 2.99
N LEU A 253 -11.66 27.71 3.09
CA LEU A 253 -10.79 27.93 4.24
C LEU A 253 -11.59 28.07 5.55
N THR A 254 -12.76 28.71 5.52
CA THR A 254 -13.67 28.80 6.68
C THR A 254 -14.21 27.43 7.09
N ILE A 255 -14.57 26.59 6.11
CA ILE A 255 -15.06 25.23 6.38
C ILE A 255 -13.92 24.35 6.93
N ILE A 256 -12.73 24.43 6.34
CA ILE A 256 -11.55 23.67 6.77
C ILE A 256 -11.10 24.09 8.17
N GLU A 257 -11.18 25.38 8.52
CA GLU A 257 -10.89 25.86 9.87
C GLU A 257 -11.87 25.27 10.89
N ALA A 258 -13.18 25.30 10.60
CA ALA A 258 -14.20 24.70 11.45
C ALA A 258 -13.97 23.18 11.62
N TRP A 259 -13.62 22.49 10.54
CA TRP A 259 -13.28 21.07 10.55
C TRP A 259 -12.02 20.79 11.39
N SER A 260 -10.95 21.56 11.19
CA SER A 260 -9.67 21.41 11.89
C SER A 260 -9.83 21.62 13.39
N LYS A 261 -10.60 22.65 13.78
CA LYS A 261 -10.89 22.94 15.20
C LYS A 261 -11.59 21.78 15.90
N GLN A 262 -12.53 21.12 15.21
CA GLN A 262 -13.20 19.93 15.74
C GLN A 262 -12.23 18.75 15.81
N ARG A 263 -11.53 18.46 14.71
CA ARG A 263 -10.64 17.30 14.57
C ARG A 263 -9.49 17.32 15.58
N PHE A 264 -8.85 18.47 15.79
CA PHE A 264 -7.70 18.63 16.68
C PHE A 264 -8.07 19.04 18.12
N SER A 265 -9.36 19.00 18.50
CA SER A 265 -9.80 19.27 19.87
C SER A 265 -9.49 18.13 20.87
N GLY A 266 -9.24 16.92 20.37
CA GLY A 266 -8.85 15.75 21.17
C GLY A 266 -7.34 15.62 21.39
N THR A 267 -6.94 14.77 22.34
CA THR A 267 -5.51 14.45 22.56
C THR A 267 -5.02 13.37 21.60
N ASN A 268 -3.77 13.47 21.12
CA ASN A 268 -3.08 12.51 20.24
C ASN A 268 -3.69 12.29 18.83
N VAL A 269 -4.11 13.35 18.15
CA VAL A 269 -4.60 13.26 16.76
C VAL A 269 -3.41 13.26 15.79
N SER A 270 -3.30 12.24 14.95
CA SER A 270 -2.27 12.14 13.92
C SER A 270 -2.51 13.15 12.79
N ARG A 271 -1.55 14.07 12.56
CA ARG A 271 -1.61 15.04 11.45
C ARG A 271 -1.65 14.35 10.08
N HIS A 272 -0.97 13.22 9.91
CA HIS A 272 -1.03 12.43 8.67
C HIS A 272 -2.42 11.81 8.44
N GLU A 273 -3.02 11.21 9.46
CA GLU A 273 -4.38 10.68 9.30
C GLU A 273 -5.40 11.80 9.05
N ALA A 274 -5.19 12.97 9.65
CA ALA A 274 -6.00 14.15 9.39
C ALA A 274 -5.87 14.64 7.94
N SER A 275 -4.67 14.66 7.35
CA SER A 275 -4.48 15.07 5.94
C SER A 275 -5.17 14.12 4.97
N VAL A 276 -5.12 12.80 5.22
CA VAL A 276 -5.81 11.80 4.39
C VAL A 276 -7.33 11.98 4.43
N VAL A 277 -7.91 12.15 5.62
CA VAL A 277 -9.37 12.34 5.76
C VAL A 277 -9.80 13.65 5.11
N LEU A 278 -9.06 14.73 5.35
CA LEU A 278 -9.35 16.03 4.76
C LEU A 278 -9.23 15.99 3.24
N ALA A 279 -8.19 15.37 2.68
CA ALA A 279 -7.98 15.23 1.25
C ALA A 279 -9.15 14.52 0.57
N ARG A 280 -9.65 13.43 1.17
CA ARG A 280 -10.80 12.69 0.63
C ARG A 280 -12.07 13.54 0.60
N ASP A 281 -12.38 14.20 1.71
CA ASP A 281 -13.60 14.99 1.80
C ASP A 281 -13.53 16.22 0.88
N LEU A 282 -12.38 16.89 0.80
CA LEU A 282 -12.14 17.98 -0.15
C LEU A 282 -12.22 17.51 -1.59
N TYR A 283 -11.61 16.37 -1.95
CA TYR A 283 -11.68 15.83 -3.31
C TYR A 283 -13.12 15.55 -3.75
N ILE A 284 -13.98 15.09 -2.84
CA ILE A 284 -15.42 14.96 -3.11
C ILE A 284 -16.06 16.34 -3.29
N MET A 285 -15.73 17.30 -2.43
CA MET A 285 -16.34 18.64 -2.44
C MET A 285 -15.88 19.53 -3.58
N THR A 286 -14.68 19.33 -4.11
CA THR A 286 -14.13 20.06 -5.27
C THR A 286 -14.44 19.36 -6.59
N ASP A 287 -15.47 18.51 -6.62
CA ASP A 287 -15.89 17.74 -7.80
C ASP A 287 -14.73 16.99 -8.48
N ARG A 288 -13.85 16.38 -7.67
CA ARG A 288 -12.68 15.58 -8.09
C ARG A 288 -11.55 16.38 -8.75
N ASP A 289 -11.53 17.68 -8.56
CA ASP A 289 -10.39 18.49 -8.97
C ASP A 289 -9.21 18.25 -8.02
N LYS A 290 -8.20 17.50 -8.51
CA LYS A 290 -6.96 17.20 -7.78
C LYS A 290 -6.16 18.47 -7.48
N GLN A 291 -6.12 19.43 -8.39
CA GLN A 291 -5.34 20.65 -8.22
C GLN A 291 -5.99 21.57 -7.19
N ALA A 292 -7.32 21.71 -7.22
CA ALA A 292 -8.05 22.43 -6.19
C ALA A 292 -7.90 21.77 -4.81
N THR A 293 -7.98 20.43 -4.76
CA THR A 293 -7.78 19.67 -3.51
C THR A 293 -6.38 19.89 -2.94
N LEU A 294 -5.35 19.81 -3.79
CA LEU A 294 -3.96 20.03 -3.40
C LEU A 294 -3.74 21.46 -2.90
N ALA A 295 -4.27 22.46 -3.59
CA ALA A 295 -4.17 23.86 -3.17
C ALA A 295 -4.78 24.11 -1.80
N LEU A 296 -5.97 23.54 -1.54
CA LEU A 296 -6.67 23.67 -0.26
C LEU A 296 -5.94 22.97 0.90
N LEU A 297 -5.32 21.81 0.65
CA LEU A 297 -4.47 21.12 1.63
C LEU A 297 -3.19 21.91 1.91
N MET A 298 -2.49 22.32 0.86
CA MET A 298 -1.22 23.06 0.97
C MET A 298 -1.41 24.47 1.55
N ALA A 299 -2.63 25.01 1.57
CA ALA A 299 -2.96 26.25 2.28
C ALA A 299 -2.95 26.08 3.81
N GLN A 300 -3.00 24.85 4.34
CA GLN A 300 -3.04 24.61 5.78
C GLN A 300 -1.63 24.60 6.39
N LYS A 301 -1.41 25.45 7.39
CA LYS A 301 -0.10 25.56 8.06
C LYS A 301 0.41 24.23 8.60
N TRP A 302 -0.44 23.44 9.24
CA TRP A 302 -0.05 22.14 9.81
C TRP A 302 0.30 21.10 8.74
N VAL A 303 -0.20 21.25 7.50
CA VAL A 303 0.19 20.43 6.35
C VAL A 303 1.55 20.88 5.83
N GLN A 304 1.77 22.19 5.69
CA GLN A 304 3.08 22.74 5.32
C GLN A 304 4.18 22.31 6.31
N GLU A 305 3.90 22.36 7.61
CA GLU A 305 4.80 21.86 8.65
C GLU A 305 5.11 20.37 8.48
N MET A 306 4.14 19.53 8.07
CA MET A 306 4.42 18.12 7.77
C MET A 306 5.33 17.96 6.54
N VAL A 307 5.14 18.78 5.51
CA VAL A 307 6.02 18.79 4.33
C VAL A 307 7.44 19.21 4.74
N GLU A 308 7.58 20.24 5.56
CA GLU A 308 8.88 20.73 6.01
C GLU A 308 9.58 19.77 6.98
N GLU A 309 8.86 19.23 7.97
CA GLU A 309 9.41 18.36 9.02
C GLU A 309 9.66 16.93 8.54
N ARG A 310 8.81 16.41 7.64
CA ARG A 310 8.75 14.98 7.30
C ARG A 310 8.80 14.70 5.80
N GLN A 311 8.94 15.73 4.96
CA GLN A 311 8.89 15.61 3.51
C GLN A 311 7.64 14.86 3.04
N GLU A 312 6.50 15.16 3.68
CA GLU A 312 5.23 14.53 3.36
C GLU A 312 4.83 14.80 1.89
N ASP A 313 4.49 13.74 1.17
CA ASP A 313 3.98 13.84 -0.19
C ASP A 313 2.46 14.10 -0.19
N VAL A 314 2.11 15.39 -0.17
CA VAL A 314 0.71 15.85 -0.15
C VAL A 314 0.02 15.58 -1.49
N GLU A 315 0.75 15.61 -2.61
CA GLU A 315 0.21 15.27 -3.92
C GLU A 315 -0.20 13.80 -3.99
N ARG A 316 0.62 12.90 -3.45
CA ARG A 316 0.26 11.49 -3.27
C ARG A 316 -0.93 11.32 -2.34
N THR A 317 -1.07 12.15 -1.30
CA THR A 317 -2.24 12.13 -0.43
C THR A 317 -3.53 12.43 -1.21
N VAL A 318 -3.48 13.40 -2.13
CA VAL A 318 -4.59 13.72 -3.05
C VAL A 318 -4.85 12.57 -4.04
N ASN A 319 -3.81 11.96 -4.59
CA ASN A 319 -3.95 10.82 -5.50
C ASN A 319 -4.60 9.61 -4.79
N ASN A 320 -4.18 9.30 -3.56
CA ASN A 320 -4.80 8.22 -2.77
C ASN A 320 -6.29 8.50 -2.48
N ALA A 321 -6.66 9.76 -2.24
CA ALA A 321 -8.07 10.16 -2.09
C ALA A 321 -8.87 9.90 -3.38
N ALA A 322 -8.28 10.20 -4.54
CA ALA A 322 -8.89 9.93 -5.85
C ALA A 322 -9.08 8.43 -6.11
N ASP A 323 -8.06 7.62 -5.81
CA ASP A 323 -8.11 6.18 -5.98
C ASP A 323 -9.15 5.55 -5.04
N TYR A 324 -9.22 6.01 -3.79
CA TYR A 324 -10.23 5.57 -2.83
C TYR A 324 -11.65 5.84 -3.33
N VAL A 325 -11.91 7.06 -3.83
CA VAL A 325 -13.23 7.43 -4.37
C VAL A 325 -13.58 6.57 -5.57
N THR A 326 -12.65 6.39 -6.51
CA THR A 326 -12.84 5.57 -7.70
C THR A 326 -13.10 4.10 -7.34
N ALA A 327 -12.38 3.56 -6.36
CA ALA A 327 -12.60 2.20 -5.87
C ALA A 327 -14.00 2.02 -5.25
N GLN A 328 -14.47 2.99 -4.46
CA GLN A 328 -15.81 2.98 -3.89
C GLN A 328 -16.90 3.03 -4.97
N GLU A 329 -16.70 3.83 -6.02
CA GLU A 329 -17.61 3.86 -7.16
C GLU A 329 -17.69 2.52 -7.87
N ASN A 330 -16.53 1.96 -8.22
CA ASN A 330 -16.44 0.67 -8.88
C ASN A 330 -17.10 -0.44 -8.04
N GLU A 331 -16.90 -0.42 -6.71
CA GLU A 331 -17.55 -1.37 -5.80
C GLU A 331 -19.08 -1.23 -5.78
N ASN A 332 -19.61 -0.01 -5.85
CA ASN A 332 -21.05 0.23 -5.89
C ASN A 332 -21.66 -0.08 -7.26
N ALA A 333 -20.93 0.22 -8.35
CA ALA A 333 -21.30 -0.16 -9.71
C ALA A 333 -21.41 -1.69 -9.84
N LYS A 334 -20.45 -2.45 -9.27
CA LYS A 334 -20.52 -3.92 -9.18
C LYS A 334 -21.76 -4.44 -8.45
N LYS A 335 -22.32 -3.65 -7.53
CA LYS A 335 -23.55 -3.97 -6.77
C LYS A 335 -24.82 -3.46 -7.46
N GLY A 336 -24.72 -2.89 -8.67
CA GLY A 336 -25.85 -2.28 -9.39
C GLY A 336 -26.45 -1.08 -8.66
N LYS A 337 -25.69 -0.42 -7.78
CA LYS A 337 -26.15 0.72 -6.99
C LYS A 337 -25.47 2.00 -7.46
N PRO A 338 -26.20 3.11 -7.61
CA PRO A 338 -25.57 4.40 -7.85
C PRO A 338 -24.72 4.76 -6.63
N TRP A 339 -23.46 5.13 -6.86
CA TRP A 339 -22.63 5.69 -5.81
C TRP A 339 -23.02 7.15 -5.59
N LEU A 340 -23.31 7.49 -4.33
CA LEU A 340 -23.51 8.87 -3.92
C LEU A 340 -22.32 9.24 -3.01
N PRO A 341 -21.40 10.11 -3.47
CA PRO A 341 -20.29 10.57 -2.66
C PRO A 341 -20.80 11.11 -1.34
N LYS A 342 -20.24 10.64 -0.23
CA LYS A 342 -20.53 11.16 1.10
C LYS A 342 -19.23 11.58 1.75
N ILE A 343 -19.15 12.87 2.08
CA ILE A 343 -18.13 13.42 2.97
C ILE A 343 -18.29 12.85 4.39
N SER A 344 -17.24 12.94 5.21
CA SER A 344 -17.30 12.47 6.59
C SER A 344 -18.35 13.24 7.42
N LYS A 345 -18.81 12.61 8.51
CA LYS A 345 -19.69 13.28 9.50
C LYS A 345 -19.06 14.54 10.08
N GLU A 346 -17.73 14.55 10.23
CA GLU A 346 -16.96 15.69 10.73
C GLU A 346 -17.01 16.85 9.74
N MET A 347 -16.84 16.56 8.44
CA MET A 347 -16.97 17.58 7.40
C MET A 347 -18.41 18.08 7.25
N THR A 348 -19.40 17.20 7.39
CA THR A 348 -20.81 17.62 7.44
C THR A 348 -21.07 18.58 8.61
N ALA A 349 -20.57 18.27 9.82
CA ALA A 349 -20.70 19.15 10.98
C ALA A 349 -19.94 20.48 10.80
N ALA A 350 -18.79 20.46 10.12
CA ALA A 350 -18.06 21.67 9.78
C ALA A 350 -18.84 22.57 8.80
N LEU A 351 -19.49 21.99 7.79
CA LEU A 351 -20.36 22.72 6.86
C LEU A 351 -21.54 23.39 7.58
N GLU A 352 -22.22 22.65 8.47
CA GLU A 352 -23.31 23.19 9.28
C GLU A 352 -22.84 24.35 10.17
N SER A 353 -21.68 24.18 10.83
CA SER A 353 -21.08 25.23 11.66
C SER A 353 -20.61 26.45 10.87
N ALA A 354 -20.23 26.27 9.60
CA ALA A 354 -19.77 27.33 8.71
C ALA A 354 -20.93 28.02 7.95
N GLY A 355 -22.17 27.58 8.13
CA GLY A 355 -23.35 28.14 7.46
C GLY A 355 -23.59 27.63 6.04
N ALA A 356 -22.89 26.56 5.62
CA ALA A 356 -23.05 25.92 4.31
C ALA A 356 -24.08 24.77 4.39
N SER A 357 -25.36 25.09 4.60
CA SER A 357 -26.44 24.08 4.67
C SER A 357 -26.83 23.55 3.26
N GLN A 358 -27.03 22.22 3.15
CA GLN A 358 -27.44 21.54 1.91
C GLN A 358 -28.85 21.95 1.47
N ALA A 359 -28.98 22.80 0.46
CA ALA A 359 -30.18 22.85 -0.37
C ALA A 359 -30.09 21.77 -1.47
N ALA A 360 -30.76 20.63 -1.23
CA ALA A 360 -31.17 19.58 -2.17
C ALA A 360 -30.23 19.24 -3.35
N ALA A 361 -29.68 18.03 -3.30
CA ALA A 361 -28.98 17.35 -4.40
C ALA A 361 -29.64 17.56 -5.77
N ARG A 362 -28.93 18.21 -6.70
CA ARG A 362 -29.22 18.04 -8.13
C ARG A 362 -28.69 16.66 -8.52
N PRO A 363 -29.53 15.78 -9.08
CA PRO A 363 -29.05 14.50 -9.58
C PRO A 363 -28.06 14.75 -10.71
N LEU A 364 -26.93 14.03 -10.68
CA LEU A 364 -26.02 13.87 -11.81
C LEU A 364 -26.85 13.44 -13.03
N VAL A 365 -26.98 14.32 -14.01
CA VAL A 365 -27.64 14.00 -15.27
C VAL A 365 -26.78 12.94 -15.95
N ALA A 366 -27.39 11.77 -16.18
CA ALA A 366 -26.80 10.73 -17.01
C ALA A 366 -26.54 11.30 -18.40
N LEU A 367 -25.27 11.41 -18.78
CA LEU A 367 -24.86 11.62 -20.17
C LEU A 367 -25.22 10.37 -20.97
N THR A 368 -26.42 10.34 -21.54
CA THR A 368 -26.77 9.38 -22.59
C THR A 368 -26.03 9.78 -23.86
N PHE A 369 -25.00 9.01 -24.23
CA PHE A 369 -24.45 9.04 -25.58
C PHE A 369 -25.52 8.56 -26.56
N ALA A 370 -26.02 9.46 -27.40
CA ALA A 370 -26.70 9.10 -28.63
C ALA A 370 -25.65 8.83 -29.72
N PRO A 371 -25.80 7.80 -30.55
CA PRO A 371 -24.93 7.57 -31.70
C PRO A 371 -25.46 8.40 -32.88
N ASP A 372 -24.70 9.38 -33.35
CA ASP A 372 -25.01 10.08 -34.59
C ASP A 372 -24.54 9.25 -35.80
N TYR A 373 -25.53 8.73 -36.53
CA TYR A 373 -25.41 8.40 -37.94
C TYR A 373 -25.43 9.69 -38.77
N ARG A 374 -24.36 9.95 -39.53
CA ARG A 374 -24.41 10.38 -40.93
C ARG A 374 -23.05 10.27 -41.60
#